data_AF-S8DBR2-F1
#
_entry.id   AF-S8DBR2-F1
#
_cell.length_a   1.000
_cell.length_b   1.000
_cell.length_c   1.000
_cell.angle_alpha   90.00
_cell.angle_beta   90.00
_cell.angle_gamma   90.00
#
_symmetry.space_group_name_H-M   'P 1'
#
loop_
_entity.id
_entity.type
_entity.pdbx_description
1 polymer ?
#
loop_
_entity_poly.entity_id
_entity_poly.type
_entity_poly.pdbx_seq_one_letter_code
_entity_poly.pdbx_strand_id
1 'polypeptide(L)'
;QGHKCFNVWSPFVNGNDVPVAPFNGYALRQDAANGAVELAVNINGAVRWRVGEFVSGPYHLHVICPAYIPIGNKDHTGIVVGNAVKYLLSQPCSVNV
;
A
#
# COMPACT_ATOMS: atom_id res chain seq x y z
N GLN A 1 -19.81 9.80 -6.58
CA GLN A 1 -18.48 10.40 -6.35
C GLN A 1 -18.35 11.59 -7.28
N GLY A 2 -18.14 12.78 -6.73
CA GLY A 2 -18.11 14.05 -7.46
C GLY A 2 -16.71 14.42 -7.96
N HIS A 3 -16.65 15.37 -8.88
CA HIS A 3 -15.42 16.00 -9.37
C HIS A 3 -14.52 16.40 -8.17
N LYS A 4 -13.24 16.03 -8.21
CA LYS A 4 -12.22 16.32 -7.19
C LYS A 4 -12.38 15.59 -5.84
N CYS A 5 -13.15 14.50 -5.76
CA CYS A 5 -13.13 13.65 -4.57
C CYS A 5 -11.82 12.85 -4.49
N PHE A 6 -10.98 13.14 -3.49
CA PHE A 6 -9.86 12.30 -3.10
C PHE A 6 -10.38 11.19 -2.18
N ASN A 7 -10.33 9.94 -2.65
CA ASN A 7 -10.68 8.80 -1.81
C ASN A 7 -9.39 8.14 -1.32
N VAL A 8 -9.06 8.31 -0.05
CA VAL A 8 -7.90 7.65 0.56
C VAL A 8 -8.25 6.19 0.77
N TRP A 9 -7.67 5.31 -0.06
CA TRP A 9 -7.67 3.87 0.19
C TRP A 9 -6.38 3.55 0.94
N SER A 10 -6.43 3.63 2.26
CA SER A 10 -5.38 3.08 3.11
C SER A 10 -5.80 1.66 3.49
N PRO A 11 -5.28 0.60 2.85
CA PRO A 11 -5.50 -0.75 3.34
C PRO A 11 -4.90 -0.83 4.76
N PHE A 12 -5.73 -1.12 5.74
CA PHE A 12 -5.25 -1.40 7.10
C PHE A 12 -4.61 -2.78 7.09
N VAL A 13 -3.28 -2.82 7.01
CA VAL A 13 -2.52 -4.05 7.29
C VAL A 13 -2.34 -4.09 8.81
N ASN A 14 -3.36 -4.60 9.50
CA ASN A 14 -3.33 -4.82 10.94
C ASN A 14 -3.64 -6.30 11.20
N GLY A 15 -2.71 -7.01 11.83
CA GLY A 15 -2.92 -8.39 12.27
C GLY A 15 -1.63 -9.01 12.79
N ASN A 16 -1.71 -9.68 13.94
CA ASN A 16 -0.63 -10.51 14.47
C ASN A 16 -0.39 -11.80 13.63
N ASP A 17 -1.28 -12.09 12.67
CA ASP A 17 -1.30 -13.33 11.91
C ASP A 17 -1.68 -13.11 10.44
N VAL A 18 -1.18 -12.06 9.80
CA VAL A 18 -1.35 -11.91 8.35
C VAL A 18 -0.53 -13.01 7.66
N PRO A 19 -1.15 -13.99 6.98
CA PRO A 19 -0.43 -15.12 6.42
C PRO A 19 0.49 -14.65 5.31
N VAL A 20 1.79 -14.80 5.53
CA VAL A 20 2.81 -14.59 4.50
C VAL A 20 3.13 -15.94 3.87
N ALA A 21 3.31 -15.96 2.56
CA ALA A 21 3.76 -17.14 1.86
C ALA A 21 5.07 -17.68 2.49
N PRO A 22 5.19 -19.00 2.79
CA PRO A 22 6.30 -19.55 3.57
C PRO A 22 7.69 -19.22 3.01
N PHE A 23 7.82 -19.12 1.68
CA PHE A 23 9.07 -18.79 1.01
C PHE A 23 9.50 -17.32 1.24
N ASN A 24 8.56 -16.41 1.44
CA ASN A 24 8.84 -15.01 1.77
C ASN A 24 9.20 -14.83 3.25
N GLY A 25 8.78 -15.76 4.12
CA GLY A 25 8.97 -15.63 5.57
C GLY A 25 10.43 -15.57 6.01
N TYR A 26 11.33 -16.28 5.31
CA TYR A 26 12.77 -16.24 5.63
C TYR A 26 13.39 -14.88 5.27
N ALA A 27 13.13 -14.37 4.06
CA ALA A 27 13.59 -13.06 3.61
C ALA A 27 13.05 -11.95 4.52
N LEU A 28 11.76 -11.98 4.84
CA LEU A 28 11.13 -11.00 5.74
C LEU A 28 11.72 -11.02 7.15
N ARG A 29 12.13 -12.19 7.66
CA ARG A 29 12.82 -12.28 8.95
C ARG A 29 14.23 -11.66 8.90
N GLN A 30 14.95 -11.82 7.78
CA GLN A 30 16.23 -11.15 7.59
C GLN A 30 16.06 -9.63 7.49
N ASP A 31 15.08 -9.17 6.72
CA ASP A 31 14.75 -7.74 6.58
C ASP A 31 14.38 -7.14 7.94
N ALA A 32 13.50 -7.81 8.69
CA ALA A 32 13.16 -7.39 10.05
C ALA A 32 14.38 -7.37 10.99
N ALA A 33 15.30 -8.33 10.88
CA ALA A 33 16.54 -8.36 11.66
C ALA A 33 17.52 -7.24 11.24
N ASN A 34 17.49 -6.83 9.97
CA ASN A 34 18.22 -5.67 9.44
C ASN A 34 17.60 -4.33 9.85
N GLY A 35 16.45 -4.36 10.53
CA GLY A 35 15.79 -3.19 11.10
C GLY A 35 14.81 -2.49 10.16
N ALA A 36 14.50 -3.07 8.99
CA ALA A 36 13.50 -2.53 8.08
C ALA A 36 13.02 -3.54 7.05
N VAL A 37 11.77 -3.41 6.61
CA VAL A 37 11.19 -4.23 5.57
C VAL A 37 10.86 -3.38 4.35
N GLU A 38 11.39 -3.79 3.20
CA GLU A 38 11.06 -3.22 1.90
C GLU A 38 9.97 -4.06 1.23
N LEU A 39 8.87 -3.42 0.84
CA LEU A 39 7.69 -4.09 0.28
C LEU A 39 7.24 -3.39 -0.99
N ALA A 40 6.83 -4.17 -2.00
CA ALA A 40 6.10 -3.65 -3.15
C ALA A 40 4.60 -3.90 -2.96
N VAL A 41 3.83 -2.84 -2.71
CA VAL A 41 2.37 -2.91 -2.64
C VAL A 41 1.81 -2.85 -4.05
N ASN A 42 1.21 -3.96 -4.49
CA ASN A 42 0.59 -4.07 -5.80
C ASN A 42 -0.94 -3.92 -5.66
N ILE A 43 -1.52 -2.98 -6.40
CA ILE A 43 -2.96 -2.77 -6.47
C ILE A 43 -3.40 -3.05 -7.90
N ASN A 44 -4.26 -4.05 -8.05
CA ASN A 44 -4.88 -4.41 -9.32
C ASN A 44 -6.37 -4.09 -9.24
N GLY A 45 -6.89 -3.34 -10.21
CA GLY A 45 -8.29 -2.92 -10.19
C GLY A 45 -8.85 -2.64 -11.57
N ALA A 46 -10.17 -2.60 -11.67
CA ALA A 46 -10.87 -2.14 -12.86
C ALA A 46 -11.61 -0.85 -12.54
N VAL A 47 -11.35 0.22 -13.29
CA VAL A 47 -11.97 1.52 -13.08
C VAL A 47 -12.87 1.87 -14.26
N ARG A 48 -14.01 2.46 -13.96
CA ARG A 48 -14.95 3.00 -14.95
C ARG A 48 -15.25 4.45 -14.60
N TRP A 49 -15.22 5.31 -15.61
CA TRP A 49 -15.56 6.72 -15.47
C TRP A 49 -17.02 6.90 -15.88
N ARG A 50 -17.77 7.71 -15.13
CA ARG A 50 -19.15 8.08 -15.49
C ARG A 50 -19.23 9.59 -15.70
N VAL A 51 -19.70 9.99 -16.88
CA VAL A 51 -19.96 11.39 -17.24
C VAL A 51 -21.41 11.50 -17.69
N GLY A 52 -22.28 12.04 -16.83
CA GLY A 52 -23.73 12.04 -17.06
C GLY A 52 -24.29 10.60 -17.17
N GLU A 53 -24.91 10.30 -18.30
CA GLU A 53 -25.43 8.95 -18.62
C GLU A 53 -24.39 8.02 -19.24
N PHE A 54 -23.27 8.56 -19.74
CA PHE A 54 -22.21 7.76 -20.33
C PHE A 54 -21.34 7.12 -19.24
N VAL A 55 -21.16 5.80 -19.32
CA VAL A 55 -20.20 5.04 -18.51
C VAL A 55 -19.15 4.45 -19.45
N SER A 56 -17.88 4.70 -19.17
CA SER A 56 -16.79 4.15 -19.96
C SER A 56 -16.68 2.62 -19.82
N GLY A 57 -15.99 1.99 -20.76
CA GLY A 57 -15.48 0.63 -20.58
C GLY A 57 -14.55 0.52 -19.37
N PRO A 58 -14.33 -0.70 -18.84
CA PRO A 58 -13.40 -0.94 -17.75
C PRO A 58 -11.94 -0.70 -18.20
N TYR A 59 -11.19 0.04 -17.39
CA TYR A 59 -9.75 0.23 -17.51
C TYR A 59 -9.04 -0.57 -16.43
N HIS A 60 -8.05 -1.38 -16.81
CA HIS A 60 -7.33 -2.22 -15.87
C HIS A 60 -6.15 -1.46 -15.30
N LEU A 61 -6.29 -0.96 -14.08
CA LEU A 61 -5.18 -0.30 -13.39
C LEU A 61 -4.32 -1.33 -12.70
N HIS A 62 -3.02 -1.28 -12.99
CA HIS A 62 -1.98 -1.95 -12.23
C HIS A 62 -1.08 -0.89 -11.60
N VAL A 63 -1.14 -0.79 -10.27
CA VAL A 63 -0.35 0.17 -9.49
C VAL A 63 0.67 -0.57 -8.65
N ILE A 64 1.92 -0.11 -8.71
CA ILE A 64 3.01 -0.65 -7.90
C ILE A 64 3.58 0.48 -7.05
N CYS A 65 3.51 0.33 -5.73
CA CYS A 65 3.98 1.31 -4.75
C CYS A 65 5.09 0.68 -3.89
N PRO A 66 6.37 1.10 -4.04
CA PRO A 66 7.44 0.68 -3.14
C PRO A 66 7.31 1.38 -1.78
N ALA A 67 7.34 0.58 -0.72
CA ALA A 67 7.21 1.02 0.66
C ALA A 67 8.40 0.53 1.49
N TYR A 68 8.90 1.40 2.36
CA TYR A 68 9.98 1.10 3.30
C TYR A 68 9.45 1.28 4.72
N ILE A 69 9.48 0.21 5.50
CA ILE A 69 8.92 0.16 6.85
C ILE A 69 10.03 -0.21 7.84
N PRO A 70 10.61 0.75 8.58
CA PRO A 70 11.61 0.42 9.59
C PRO A 70 10.98 -0.30 10.79
N ILE A 71 11.64 -1.37 11.23
CA ILE A 71 11.24 -2.26 12.32
C ILE A 71 12.31 -2.19 13.41
N GLY A 72 11.92 -1.85 14.65
CA GLY A 72 12.81 -1.99 15.80
C GLY A 72 13.79 -0.82 16.06
N ASN A 73 13.27 0.40 16.25
CA ASN A 73 13.61 1.28 17.40
C ASN A 73 12.97 2.68 17.28
N LYS A 74 12.25 3.04 18.35
CA LYS A 74 11.83 4.32 19.01
C LYS A 74 11.67 5.65 18.25
N ASP A 75 12.38 5.91 17.17
CA ASP A 75 12.21 7.13 16.38
C ASP A 75 11.21 6.86 15.27
N HIS A 76 9.93 7.02 15.61
CA HIS A 76 8.79 6.79 14.75
C HIS A 76 8.94 7.56 13.42
N THR A 77 9.46 6.90 12.39
CA THR A 77 9.51 7.44 11.02
C THR A 77 8.12 7.50 10.36
N GLY A 78 7.14 6.83 10.98
CA GLY A 78 5.73 6.92 10.63
C GLY A 78 4.96 7.84 11.57
N ILE A 79 3.90 8.45 11.06
CA ILE A 79 2.97 9.27 11.82
C ILE A 79 2.01 8.33 12.55
N VAL A 80 2.06 8.30 13.88
CA VAL A 80 1.12 7.52 14.70
C VAL A 80 -0.26 8.17 14.62
N VAL A 81 -1.26 7.41 14.17
CA VAL A 81 -2.66 7.82 14.08
C VAL A 81 -3.49 6.82 14.88
N GLY A 82 -3.69 7.11 16.18
CA GLY A 82 -4.34 6.19 17.10
C GLY A 82 -3.56 4.87 17.23
N ASN A 83 -4.20 3.75 16.90
CA ASN A 83 -3.59 2.42 16.94
C ASN A 83 -2.88 2.04 15.62
N ALA A 84 -2.77 2.96 14.67
CA ALA A 84 -2.13 2.73 13.38
C ALA A 84 -0.87 3.59 13.25
N VAL A 85 0.09 3.11 12.45
CA VAL A 85 1.26 3.89 12.04
C VAL A 85 1.15 4.15 10.55
N LYS A 86 1.17 5.42 10.16
CA LYS A 86 1.16 5.85 8.77
C LYS A 86 2.58 6.10 8.30
N TYR A 87 3.04 5.32 7.33
CA TYR A 87 4.31 5.56 6.66
C TYR A 87 4.06 6.38 5.39
N LEU A 88 4.92 7.38 5.12
CA LEU A 88 4.97 7.97 3.78
C LEU A 88 5.60 6.97 2.81
N LEU A 89 5.09 6.95 1.58
CA LEU A 89 5.69 6.15 0.51
C LEU A 89 7.11 6.63 0.24
N SER A 90 8.03 5.69 0.05
CA SER A 90 9.44 5.98 -0.23
C SER A 90 9.64 6.67 -1.58
N GLN A 91 8.78 6.33 -2.55
CA GLN A 91 8.78 6.85 -3.91
C GLN A 91 7.33 6.94 -4.43
N PRO A 92 7.04 7.79 -5.43
CA PRO A 92 5.73 7.80 -6.09
C PRO A 92 5.40 6.43 -6.69
N CYS A 93 4.13 6.05 -6.66
CA CYS A 93 3.69 4.79 -7.25
C CYS A 93 3.74 4.85 -8.79
N SER A 94 4.13 3.74 -9.41
CA SER A 94 4.00 3.54 -10.85
C SER A 94 2.58 3.05 -11.17
N VAL A 95 1.95 3.63 -12.19
CA VAL A 95 0.59 3.29 -12.62
C VAL A 95 0.62 2.89 -14.09
N ASN A 96 0.12 1.69 -14.38
CA ASN A 96 -0.10 1.21 -15.73
C ASN A 96 -1.61 0.97 -15.96
N VAL A 97 -2.08 1.15 -17.19
CA VAL A 97 -3.50 1.13 -17.58
C VAL A 97 -3.73 0.16 -18.72
#